data_AF-A0A5P5ZLW9-F1
#
_entry.id   AF-A0A5P5ZLW9-F1
#
_cell.length_a   1.000
_cell.length_b   1.000
_cell.length_c   1.000
_cell.angle_alpha   90.00
_cell.angle_beta   90.00
_cell.angle_gamma   90.00
#
_symmetry.space_group_name_H-M   'P 1'
#
loop_
_entity.id
_entity.type
_entity.pdbx_description
1 polymer ?
#
loop_
_entity_poly.entity_id
_entity_poly.type
_entity_poly.pdbx_seq_one_letter_code
_entity_poly.pdbx_strand_id
1 'polypeptide(L)'
;MEINKYLDSTYLKTSEQSGLSEKETLETVLSLVDEAIANNIFAVMIRPDYVKQVKEYISDKTADVKVGTVIGFHEGTNSTEAKLGEARKAIDDGVDELDFVINYEAYKKGQLDLVEDEVVQCTRFCLDHNKVAKWIIEIAALTDAQVAEITALIAKWITENFPGKEDQVFVKSSTGFYVTEGGKPNGATFEGIKIMLDHAGKLPVKAAGGVRSPDDAEKMISLGVKRIGTSSALALLKNSGSSAGY
;
A
#
# COMPACT_ATOMS: atom_id res chain seq x y z
N MET A 1 4.98 -21.90 0.96
CA MET A 1 4.92 -20.58 0.30
C MET A 1 5.47 -19.55 1.27
N GLU A 2 6.39 -18.70 0.85
CA GLU A 2 7.01 -17.69 1.73
C GLU A 2 6.09 -16.47 1.88
N ILE A 3 5.09 -16.55 2.77
CA ILE A 3 4.09 -15.49 2.97
C ILE A 3 4.75 -14.15 3.33
N ASN A 4 5.79 -14.16 4.18
CA ASN A 4 6.58 -12.98 4.57
C ASN A 4 7.08 -12.14 3.38
N LYS A 5 7.44 -12.76 2.25
CA LYS A 5 7.87 -12.04 1.04
C LYS A 5 6.75 -11.25 0.37
N TYR A 6 5.48 -11.54 0.68
CA TYR A 6 4.32 -10.79 0.22
C TYR A 6 3.85 -9.71 1.21
N LEU A 7 4.27 -9.74 2.48
CA LEU A 7 3.72 -8.87 3.52
C LEU A 7 4.37 -7.48 3.56
N ASP A 8 3.54 -6.43 3.67
CA ASP A 8 3.91 -5.09 4.13
C ASP A 8 3.38 -4.94 5.57
N SER A 9 4.28 -4.94 6.57
CA SER A 9 3.90 -4.70 7.96
C SER A 9 3.52 -3.23 8.13
N THR A 10 2.27 -2.94 8.50
CA THR A 10 1.67 -1.61 8.29
C THR A 10 1.25 -0.94 9.60
N TYR A 11 1.77 0.26 9.88
CA TYR A 11 1.28 1.14 10.95
C TYR A 11 1.12 2.57 10.42
N LEU A 12 -0.14 3.01 10.31
CA LEU A 12 -0.51 4.28 9.65
C LEU A 12 -1.41 5.19 10.50
N LYS A 13 -1.67 4.82 11.76
CA LYS A 13 -2.40 5.71 12.68
C LYS A 13 -1.49 6.87 13.09
N THR A 14 -2.06 8.06 13.21
CA THR A 14 -1.39 9.17 13.92
C THR A 14 -1.40 8.93 15.43
N SER A 15 -0.63 9.71 16.17
CA SER A 15 -0.71 9.86 17.63
C SER A 15 -2.16 10.06 18.09
N GLU A 16 -2.84 11.07 17.55
CA GLU A 16 -4.26 11.36 17.81
C GLU A 16 -5.19 10.16 17.53
N GLN A 17 -5.05 9.49 16.38
CA GLN A 17 -5.88 8.34 16.00
C GLN A 17 -5.61 7.07 16.83
N SER A 18 -4.47 7.00 17.52
CA SER A 18 -4.08 5.88 18.36
C SER A 18 -4.24 6.16 19.86
N GLY A 19 -4.38 7.44 20.26
CA GLY A 19 -4.35 7.87 21.66
C GLY A 19 -2.94 7.84 22.28
N LEU A 20 -1.90 7.68 21.47
CA LEU A 20 -0.49 7.62 21.89
C LEU A 20 0.17 9.00 21.78
N SER A 21 1.21 9.25 22.56
CA SER A 21 2.13 10.36 22.28
C SER A 21 2.99 10.09 21.04
N GLU A 22 3.51 11.14 20.40
CA GLU A 22 4.46 11.01 19.27
C GLU A 22 5.65 10.08 19.57
N LYS A 23 6.10 10.08 20.83
CA LYS A 23 7.18 9.20 21.28
C LYS A 23 6.74 7.73 21.25
N GLU A 24 5.58 7.41 21.83
CA GLU A 24 5.03 6.05 21.83
C GLU A 24 4.64 5.58 20.42
N THR A 25 4.20 6.50 19.55
CA THR A 25 3.99 6.22 18.13
C THR A 25 5.29 5.86 17.42
N LEU A 26 6.38 6.61 17.64
CA LEU A 26 7.70 6.27 17.11
C LEU A 26 8.22 4.93 17.67
N GLU A 27 8.09 4.68 18.97
CA GLU A 27 8.46 3.40 19.59
C GLU A 27 7.67 2.22 18.97
N THR A 28 6.38 2.41 18.69
CA THR A 28 5.54 1.43 17.98
C THR A 28 6.02 1.19 16.55
N VAL A 29 6.40 2.25 15.82
CA VAL A 29 6.94 2.17 14.46
C VAL A 29 8.30 1.44 14.44
N LEU A 30 9.18 1.69 15.41
CA LEU A 30 10.47 0.99 15.50
C LEU A 30 10.29 -0.50 15.88
N SER A 31 9.33 -0.83 16.75
CA SER A 31 8.97 -2.22 17.04
C SER A 31 8.47 -2.97 15.79
N LEU A 32 7.64 -2.30 14.97
CA LEU A 32 7.16 -2.85 13.68
C LEU A 32 8.30 -3.16 12.71
N VAL A 33 9.34 -2.33 12.70
CA VAL A 33 10.57 -2.53 11.90
C VAL A 33 11.35 -3.74 12.41
N ASP A 34 11.52 -3.87 13.73
CA ASP A 34 12.23 -5.00 14.33
C ASP A 34 11.52 -6.34 14.10
N GLU A 35 10.20 -6.36 14.21
CA GLU A 35 9.37 -7.51 13.81
C GLU A 35 9.54 -7.86 12.34
N ALA A 36 9.57 -6.85 11.45
CA ALA A 36 9.71 -7.06 10.02
C ALA A 36 11.11 -7.62 9.65
N ILE A 37 12.18 -7.09 10.25
CA ILE A 37 13.55 -7.58 10.09
C ILE A 37 13.65 -9.02 10.59
N ALA A 38 13.23 -9.29 11.84
CA ALA A 38 13.34 -10.61 12.46
C ALA A 38 12.60 -11.72 11.68
N ASN A 39 11.52 -11.37 10.99
CA ASN A 39 10.69 -12.32 10.24
C ASN A 39 10.92 -12.29 8.72
N ASN A 40 11.94 -11.55 8.25
CA ASN A 40 12.27 -11.40 6.82
C ASN A 40 11.08 -10.91 5.96
N ILE A 41 10.23 -10.06 6.56
CA ILE A 41 9.10 -9.39 5.90
C ILE A 41 9.64 -8.40 4.87
N PHE A 42 9.00 -8.31 3.71
CA PHE A 42 9.52 -7.54 2.58
C PHE A 42 9.58 -6.03 2.84
N ALA A 43 8.56 -5.43 3.48
CA ALA A 43 8.59 -4.01 3.82
C ALA A 43 7.82 -3.66 5.10
N VAL A 44 8.11 -2.47 5.62
CA VAL A 44 7.21 -1.72 6.51
C VAL A 44 6.48 -0.63 5.73
N MET A 45 5.27 -0.28 6.17
CA MET A 45 4.45 0.78 5.60
C MET A 45 4.02 1.76 6.70
N ILE A 46 4.58 2.97 6.66
CA ILE A 46 4.58 3.94 7.76
C ILE A 46 4.19 5.36 7.29
N ARG A 47 3.94 6.29 8.22
CA ARG A 47 3.67 7.70 7.87
C ARG A 47 4.93 8.44 7.39
N PRO A 48 4.80 9.46 6.51
CA PRO A 48 5.95 10.17 5.93
C PRO A 48 6.91 10.74 6.96
N ASP A 49 6.40 11.26 8.07
CA ASP A 49 7.20 11.93 9.10
C ASP A 49 8.23 11.00 9.78
N TYR A 50 7.98 9.68 9.80
CA TYR A 50 8.87 8.69 10.38
C TYR A 50 9.84 8.06 9.37
N VAL A 51 9.70 8.33 8.06
CA VAL A 51 10.51 7.69 7.00
C VAL A 51 12.00 7.85 7.25
N LYS A 52 12.46 9.09 7.46
CA LYS A 52 13.87 9.39 7.66
C LYS A 52 14.45 8.64 8.86
N GLN A 53 13.78 8.72 10.00
CA GLN A 53 14.22 8.07 11.24
C GLN A 53 14.30 6.55 11.08
N VAL A 54 13.36 5.96 10.34
CA VAL A 54 13.33 4.51 10.08
C VAL A 54 14.40 4.10 9.07
N LYS A 55 14.69 4.90 8.03
CA LYS A 55 15.81 4.62 7.10
C LYS A 55 17.16 4.69 7.80
N GLU A 56 17.37 5.68 8.67
CA GLU A 56 18.55 5.78 9.54
C GLU A 56 18.67 4.53 10.43
N TYR A 57 17.58 4.17 11.14
CA TYR A 57 17.53 3.00 12.03
C TYR A 57 17.77 1.64 11.35
N ILE A 58 17.30 1.45 10.11
CA ILE A 58 17.53 0.21 9.34
C ILE A 58 18.99 0.12 8.86
N SER A 59 19.59 1.27 8.48
CA SER A 59 20.97 1.33 8.00
C SER A 59 21.96 0.78 9.04
N ASP A 60 21.75 1.10 10.31
CA ASP A 60 22.57 0.61 11.44
C ASP A 60 22.46 -0.91 11.67
N LYS A 61 21.45 -1.58 11.08
CA LYS A 61 21.13 -3.01 11.28
C LYS A 61 21.47 -3.91 10.10
N THR A 62 21.92 -3.37 8.98
CA THR A 62 22.25 -4.13 7.75
C THR A 62 21.11 -5.04 7.23
N ALA A 63 19.85 -4.59 7.37
CA ALA A 63 18.68 -5.35 6.93
C ALA A 63 18.11 -4.87 5.58
N ASP A 64 17.53 -5.78 4.79
CA ASP A 64 16.94 -5.51 3.46
C ASP A 64 15.42 -5.29 3.48
N VAL A 65 14.86 -4.88 4.63
CA VAL A 65 13.45 -4.50 4.72
C VAL A 65 13.24 -3.16 4.00
N LYS A 66 12.29 -3.09 3.06
CA LYS A 66 11.96 -1.83 2.38
C LYS A 66 11.11 -0.94 3.27
N VAL A 67 11.18 0.36 3.05
CA VAL A 67 10.34 1.36 3.71
C VAL A 67 9.40 1.95 2.67
N GLY A 68 8.11 1.66 2.81
CA GLY A 68 7.06 2.33 2.08
C GLY A 68 6.39 3.41 2.92
N THR A 69 5.89 4.45 2.25
CA THR A 69 5.01 5.45 2.89
C THR A 69 3.74 5.71 2.08
N VAL A 70 2.83 6.48 2.65
CA VAL A 70 1.54 6.84 2.05
C VAL A 70 1.51 8.32 1.68
N ILE A 71 0.85 8.66 0.57
CA ILE A 71 0.76 10.03 0.03
C ILE A 71 -0.70 10.43 -0.19
N GLY A 72 -1.08 11.66 0.19
CA GLY A 72 -2.46 12.16 0.15
C GLY A 72 -3.42 11.39 1.06
N PHE A 73 -2.90 10.79 2.15
CA PHE A 73 -3.57 9.71 2.86
C PHE A 73 -4.36 10.21 4.10
N HIS A 74 -5.64 9.89 4.26
CA HIS A 74 -6.36 8.76 3.67
C HIS A 74 -7.49 9.14 2.70
N GLU A 75 -7.79 10.44 2.54
CA GLU A 75 -8.95 10.90 1.78
C GLU A 75 -8.70 11.02 0.27
N GLY A 76 -7.44 11.16 -0.17
CA GLY A 76 -7.08 11.32 -1.58
C GLY A 76 -7.48 12.65 -2.20
N THR A 77 -8.04 13.59 -1.43
CA THR A 77 -8.63 14.86 -1.88
C THR A 77 -7.60 15.99 -2.07
N ASN A 78 -6.34 15.80 -1.65
CA ASN A 78 -5.25 16.75 -1.87
C ASN A 78 -5.00 17.01 -3.36
N SER A 79 -4.50 18.19 -3.72
CA SER A 79 -4.09 18.50 -5.10
C SER A 79 -2.85 17.70 -5.53
N THR A 80 -2.68 17.51 -6.84
CA THR A 80 -1.48 16.91 -7.44
C THR A 80 -0.19 17.58 -6.95
N GLU A 81 -0.17 18.91 -6.85
CA GLU A 81 0.96 19.68 -6.32
C GLU A 81 1.29 19.32 -4.87
N ALA A 82 0.28 19.19 -4.00
CA ALA A 82 0.48 18.81 -2.61
C ALA A 82 1.00 17.37 -2.48
N LYS A 83 0.44 16.42 -3.27
CA LYS A 83 0.90 15.03 -3.32
C LYS A 83 2.35 14.93 -3.84
N LEU A 84 2.73 15.73 -4.84
CA LEU A 84 4.12 15.82 -5.32
C LEU A 84 5.06 16.45 -4.29
N GLY A 85 4.59 17.41 -3.48
CA GLY A 85 5.35 17.99 -2.37
C GLY A 85 5.65 16.97 -1.28
N GLU A 86 4.63 16.22 -0.85
CA GLU A 86 4.74 15.13 0.13
C GLU A 86 5.63 13.98 -0.38
N ALA A 87 5.44 13.57 -1.65
CA ALA A 87 6.25 12.54 -2.30
C ALA A 87 7.73 12.94 -2.40
N ARG A 88 8.01 14.21 -2.74
CA ARG A 88 9.39 14.73 -2.79
C ARG A 88 10.06 14.66 -1.42
N LYS A 89 9.38 15.13 -0.36
CA LYS A 89 9.89 14.98 1.01
C LYS A 89 10.16 13.52 1.36
N ALA A 90 9.26 12.60 1.04
CA ALA A 90 9.46 11.18 1.31
C ALA A 90 10.66 10.58 0.57
N ILE A 91 10.92 11.01 -0.67
CA ILE A 91 12.08 10.59 -1.46
C ILE A 91 13.38 11.19 -0.91
N ASP A 92 13.38 12.46 -0.51
CA ASP A 92 14.51 13.13 0.14
C ASP A 92 14.84 12.48 1.51
N ASP A 93 13.82 12.02 2.23
CA ASP A 93 13.93 11.23 3.47
C ASP A 93 14.32 9.74 3.22
N GLY A 94 14.44 9.32 1.96
CA GLY A 94 14.98 8.01 1.56
C GLY A 94 13.98 6.87 1.39
N VAL A 95 12.68 7.14 1.23
CA VAL A 95 11.64 6.10 1.03
C VAL A 95 11.97 5.19 -0.17
N ASP A 96 11.57 3.92 -0.12
CA ASP A 96 11.73 2.96 -1.22
C ASP A 96 10.48 2.89 -2.11
N GLU A 97 9.28 2.99 -1.52
CA GLU A 97 8.00 2.87 -2.22
C GLU A 97 6.93 3.86 -1.73
N LEU A 98 6.05 4.33 -2.61
CA LEU A 98 5.03 5.34 -2.30
C LEU A 98 3.61 4.83 -2.65
N ASP A 99 2.75 4.74 -1.65
CA ASP A 99 1.34 4.33 -1.74
C ASP A 99 0.43 5.58 -1.76
N PHE A 100 0.12 6.11 -2.94
CA PHE A 100 -0.76 7.27 -3.14
C PHE A 100 -2.23 6.88 -2.96
N VAL A 101 -3.05 7.74 -2.35
CA VAL A 101 -4.51 7.65 -2.48
C VAL A 101 -4.96 8.42 -3.70
N ILE A 102 -5.62 7.75 -4.64
CA ILE A 102 -6.20 8.40 -5.82
C ILE A 102 -7.35 9.32 -5.39
N ASN A 103 -7.61 10.39 -6.13
CA ASN A 103 -8.79 11.22 -5.90
C ASN A 103 -10.08 10.51 -6.38
N TYR A 104 -10.51 9.49 -5.62
CA TYR A 104 -11.68 8.67 -5.94
C TYR A 104 -13.00 9.48 -5.94
N GLU A 105 -13.06 10.59 -5.21
CA GLU A 105 -14.19 11.53 -5.24
C GLU A 105 -14.23 12.37 -6.52
N ALA A 106 -13.10 12.72 -7.12
CA ALA A 106 -13.04 13.33 -8.46
C ALA A 106 -13.44 12.32 -9.55
N TYR A 107 -12.94 11.08 -9.44
CA TYR A 107 -13.34 9.98 -10.33
C TYR A 107 -14.86 9.73 -10.29
N LYS A 108 -15.47 9.65 -9.09
CA LYS A 108 -16.93 9.51 -8.91
C LYS A 108 -17.74 10.66 -9.50
N LYS A 109 -17.13 11.83 -9.73
CA LYS A 109 -17.74 13.00 -10.38
C LYS A 109 -17.47 13.05 -11.90
N GLY A 110 -16.82 12.02 -12.47
CA GLY A 110 -16.46 11.97 -13.88
C GLY A 110 -15.30 12.89 -14.27
N GLN A 111 -14.52 13.39 -13.31
CA GLN A 111 -13.40 14.32 -13.56
C GLN A 111 -12.15 13.55 -13.99
N LEU A 112 -12.26 12.74 -15.05
CA LEU A 112 -11.22 11.79 -15.46
C LEU A 112 -9.90 12.46 -15.82
N ASP A 113 -9.92 13.60 -16.52
CA ASP A 113 -8.70 14.35 -16.89
C ASP A 113 -7.85 14.74 -15.66
N LEU A 114 -8.50 15.13 -14.55
CA LEU A 114 -7.83 15.47 -13.29
C LEU A 114 -7.21 14.24 -12.62
N VAL A 115 -7.88 13.10 -12.71
CA VAL A 115 -7.42 11.83 -12.12
C VAL A 115 -6.29 11.21 -12.97
N GLU A 116 -6.38 11.29 -14.29
CA GLU A 116 -5.32 10.89 -15.21
C GLU A 116 -4.06 11.73 -14.99
N ASP A 117 -4.20 13.07 -14.94
CA ASP A 117 -3.10 13.99 -14.69
C ASP A 117 -2.40 13.72 -13.34
N GLU A 118 -3.18 13.52 -12.27
CA GLU A 118 -2.66 13.10 -10.95
C GLU A 118 -1.86 11.80 -11.05
N VAL A 119 -2.44 10.76 -11.67
CA VAL A 119 -1.81 9.44 -11.77
C VAL A 119 -0.53 9.51 -12.59
N VAL A 120 -0.54 10.19 -13.74
CA VAL A 120 0.61 10.30 -14.64
C VAL A 120 1.72 11.14 -14.02
N GLN A 121 1.42 12.32 -13.46
CA GLN A 121 2.45 13.18 -12.87
C GLN A 121 3.13 12.54 -11.65
N CYS A 122 2.34 12.00 -10.71
CA CYS A 122 2.89 11.39 -9.49
C CYS A 122 3.66 10.09 -9.80
N THR A 123 3.19 9.28 -10.75
CA THR A 123 3.92 8.07 -11.17
C THR A 123 5.22 8.43 -11.88
N ARG A 124 5.23 9.43 -12.77
CA ARG A 124 6.45 9.91 -13.44
C ARG A 124 7.51 10.31 -12.43
N PHE A 125 7.13 11.12 -11.44
CA PHE A 125 8.03 11.56 -10.38
C PHE A 125 8.63 10.39 -9.58
N CYS A 126 7.85 9.32 -9.31
CA CYS A 126 8.38 8.12 -8.68
C CYS A 126 9.39 7.38 -9.58
N LEU A 127 9.03 7.15 -10.85
CA LEU A 127 9.86 6.40 -11.80
C LEU A 127 11.18 7.12 -12.12
N ASP A 128 11.16 8.46 -12.28
CA ASP A 128 12.36 9.28 -12.51
C ASP A 128 13.35 9.20 -11.33
N HIS A 129 12.84 8.97 -10.12
CA HIS A 129 13.62 8.76 -8.89
C HIS A 129 13.85 7.28 -8.54
N ASN A 130 13.53 6.34 -9.45
CA ASN A 130 13.66 4.88 -9.28
C ASN A 130 12.88 4.32 -8.07
N LYS A 131 11.65 4.81 -7.86
CA LYS A 131 10.74 4.39 -6.78
C LYS A 131 9.51 3.68 -7.33
N VAL A 132 8.97 2.76 -6.54
CA VAL A 132 7.71 2.06 -6.83
C VAL A 132 6.52 2.95 -6.44
N ALA A 133 5.59 3.18 -7.37
CA ALA A 133 4.33 3.86 -7.10
C ALA A 133 3.20 2.83 -6.89
N LYS A 134 2.27 3.08 -5.97
CA LYS A 134 1.08 2.24 -5.77
C LYS A 134 -0.16 3.11 -5.61
N TRP A 135 -1.19 2.86 -6.40
CA TRP A 135 -2.43 3.64 -6.40
C TRP A 135 -3.51 2.96 -5.59
N ILE A 136 -3.81 3.49 -4.40
CA ILE A 136 -4.95 3.09 -3.57
C ILE A 136 -6.22 3.64 -4.23
N ILE A 137 -7.07 2.75 -4.73
CA ILE A 137 -8.35 3.11 -5.38
C ILE A 137 -9.53 3.21 -4.40
N GLU A 138 -9.32 2.75 -3.17
CA GLU A 138 -10.32 2.63 -2.09
C GLU A 138 -11.60 1.90 -2.51
N ILE A 139 -11.49 0.58 -2.74
CA ILE A 139 -12.60 -0.25 -3.22
C ILE A 139 -13.85 -0.20 -2.32
N ALA A 140 -13.71 0.12 -1.03
CA ALA A 140 -14.83 0.26 -0.10
C ALA A 140 -15.71 1.52 -0.36
N ALA A 141 -15.18 2.50 -1.10
CA ALA A 141 -15.87 3.72 -1.52
C ALA A 141 -16.54 3.62 -2.91
N LEU A 142 -16.32 2.49 -3.61
CA LEU A 142 -16.68 2.27 -5.01
C LEU A 142 -17.65 1.08 -5.17
N THR A 143 -18.33 1.02 -6.31
CA THR A 143 -19.05 -0.18 -6.77
C THR A 143 -18.12 -1.10 -7.55
N ASP A 144 -18.46 -2.39 -7.68
CA ASP A 144 -17.69 -3.38 -8.46
C ASP A 144 -17.37 -2.91 -9.89
N ALA A 145 -18.35 -2.28 -10.57
CA ALA A 145 -18.15 -1.72 -11.91
C ALA A 145 -17.16 -0.54 -11.92
N GLN A 146 -17.19 0.30 -10.87
CA GLN A 146 -16.24 1.39 -10.70
C GLN A 146 -14.83 0.89 -10.33
N VAL A 147 -14.71 -0.17 -9.53
CA VAL A 147 -13.43 -0.83 -9.24
C VAL A 147 -12.81 -1.39 -10.51
N ALA A 148 -13.60 -2.04 -11.36
CA ALA A 148 -13.18 -2.52 -12.68
C ALA A 148 -12.70 -1.38 -13.58
N GLU A 149 -13.52 -0.32 -13.73
CA GLU A 149 -13.23 0.83 -14.59
C GLU A 149 -11.96 1.58 -14.14
N ILE A 150 -11.86 1.99 -12.87
CA ILE A 150 -10.69 2.77 -12.42
C ILE A 150 -9.40 1.94 -12.47
N THR A 151 -9.47 0.63 -12.23
CA THR A 151 -8.32 -0.27 -12.36
C THR A 151 -7.87 -0.38 -13.82
N ALA A 152 -8.81 -0.54 -14.75
CA ALA A 152 -8.52 -0.56 -16.19
C ALA A 152 -7.98 0.78 -16.71
N LEU A 153 -8.51 1.90 -16.23
CA LEU A 153 -8.04 3.25 -16.56
C LEU A 153 -6.59 3.46 -16.09
N ILE A 154 -6.27 3.15 -14.83
CA ILE A 154 -4.88 3.23 -14.33
C ILE A 154 -3.96 2.34 -15.17
N ALA A 155 -4.35 1.10 -15.44
CA ALA A 155 -3.56 0.18 -16.26
C ALA A 155 -3.30 0.73 -17.69
N LYS A 156 -4.32 1.33 -18.31
CA LYS A 156 -4.21 2.00 -19.61
C LYS A 156 -3.26 3.19 -19.55
N TRP A 157 -3.51 4.15 -18.66
CA TRP A 157 -2.72 5.38 -18.54
C TRP A 157 -1.23 5.10 -18.30
N ILE A 158 -0.93 4.10 -17.46
CA ILE A 158 0.43 3.67 -17.17
C ILE A 158 1.07 2.98 -18.39
N THR A 159 0.35 2.12 -19.10
CA THR A 159 0.86 1.44 -20.31
C THR A 159 1.15 2.44 -21.43
N GLU A 160 0.31 3.47 -21.59
CA GLU A 160 0.45 4.51 -22.62
C GLU A 160 1.57 5.52 -22.31
N ASN A 161 1.74 5.91 -21.03
CA ASN A 161 2.74 6.91 -20.63
C ASN A 161 4.11 6.31 -20.24
N PHE A 162 4.16 5.07 -19.77
CA PHE A 162 5.37 4.43 -19.21
C PHE A 162 5.55 2.98 -19.71
N PRO A 163 5.62 2.74 -21.03
CA PRO A 163 5.76 1.39 -21.59
C PRO A 163 7.06 0.73 -21.12
N GLY A 164 6.96 -0.50 -20.58
CA GLY A 164 8.08 -1.23 -20.00
C GLY A 164 8.37 -0.88 -18.53
N LYS A 165 7.47 -0.17 -17.85
CA LYS A 165 7.54 0.17 -16.42
C LYS A 165 6.32 -0.30 -15.62
N GLU A 166 5.43 -1.08 -16.24
CA GLU A 166 4.18 -1.57 -15.63
C GLU A 166 4.42 -2.39 -14.34
N ASP A 167 5.59 -3.01 -14.20
CA ASP A 167 6.00 -3.78 -13.02
C ASP A 167 6.35 -2.92 -11.79
N GLN A 168 6.61 -1.63 -11.98
CA GLN A 168 6.94 -0.65 -10.94
C GLN A 168 5.72 0.17 -10.48
N VAL A 169 4.53 -0.10 -11.02
CA VAL A 169 3.30 0.64 -10.70
C VAL A 169 2.19 -0.32 -10.28
N PHE A 170 1.80 -0.29 -9.00
CA PHE A 170 0.78 -1.17 -8.46
C PHE A 170 -0.60 -0.51 -8.43
N VAL A 171 -1.65 -1.33 -8.48
CA VAL A 171 -2.99 -0.94 -8.02
C VAL A 171 -3.23 -1.58 -6.64
N LYS A 172 -3.62 -0.77 -5.65
CA LYS A 172 -3.83 -1.16 -4.25
C LYS A 172 -5.30 -1.00 -3.86
N SER A 173 -5.86 -1.97 -3.13
CA SER A 173 -7.30 -2.00 -2.86
C SER A 173 -7.79 -0.85 -1.98
N SER A 174 -7.21 -0.67 -0.78
CA SER A 174 -7.76 0.20 0.26
C SER A 174 -6.71 0.85 1.15
N THR A 175 -7.11 1.93 1.82
CA THR A 175 -6.37 2.56 2.92
C THR A 175 -6.45 1.75 4.21
N GLY A 176 -7.59 1.10 4.46
CA GLY A 176 -7.95 0.50 5.75
C GLY A 176 -8.58 1.50 6.74
N PHE A 177 -8.73 2.77 6.36
CA PHE A 177 -9.27 3.85 7.19
C PHE A 177 -10.67 4.31 6.75
N TYR A 178 -11.10 3.96 5.53
CA TYR A 178 -12.43 4.30 5.03
C TYR A 178 -13.54 3.71 5.92
N VAL A 179 -14.44 4.57 6.40
CA VAL A 179 -15.54 4.18 7.29
C VAL A 179 -16.69 3.63 6.46
N THR A 180 -17.01 2.36 6.66
CA THR A 180 -18.13 1.68 5.99
C THR A 180 -19.37 1.61 6.88
N GLU A 181 -20.53 1.85 6.28
CA GLU A 181 -21.83 1.70 6.95
C GLU A 181 -22.44 0.30 6.74
N GLY A 182 -23.38 -0.08 7.61
CA GLY A 182 -24.19 -1.29 7.44
C GLY A 182 -23.42 -2.61 7.51
N GLY A 183 -22.24 -2.63 8.13
CA GLY A 183 -21.42 -3.84 8.29
C GLY A 183 -20.67 -4.28 7.02
N LYS A 184 -20.62 -3.44 5.97
CA LYS A 184 -19.80 -3.71 4.77
C LYS A 184 -18.32 -3.82 5.14
N PRO A 185 -17.53 -4.72 4.52
CA PRO A 185 -16.09 -4.81 4.77
C PRO A 185 -15.36 -3.50 4.44
N ASN A 186 -14.50 -3.05 5.37
CA ASN A 186 -13.45 -2.06 5.11
C ASN A 186 -12.16 -2.83 4.75
N GLY A 187 -11.64 -2.60 3.54
CA GLY A 187 -10.43 -3.24 3.02
C GLY A 187 -10.67 -4.20 1.85
N ALA A 188 -9.63 -4.97 1.51
CA ALA A 188 -9.69 -6.00 0.48
C ALA A 188 -10.75 -7.08 0.77
N THR A 189 -11.55 -7.40 -0.23
CA THR A 189 -12.38 -8.61 -0.32
C THR A 189 -11.84 -9.51 -1.44
N PHE A 190 -12.13 -10.81 -1.42
CA PHE A 190 -11.66 -11.72 -2.48
C PHE A 190 -12.27 -11.36 -3.84
N GLU A 191 -13.52 -10.90 -3.80
CA GLU A 191 -14.33 -10.47 -4.94
C GLU A 191 -13.74 -9.18 -5.55
N GLY A 192 -13.50 -8.15 -4.73
CA GLY A 192 -12.88 -6.90 -5.17
C GLY A 192 -11.46 -7.09 -5.70
N ILE A 193 -10.66 -7.93 -5.05
CA ILE A 193 -9.30 -8.27 -5.51
C ILE A 193 -9.33 -9.02 -6.84
N LYS A 194 -10.29 -9.94 -7.02
CA LYS A 194 -10.46 -10.61 -8.32
C LYS A 194 -10.83 -9.61 -9.41
N ILE A 195 -11.79 -8.70 -9.17
CA ILE A 195 -12.15 -7.65 -10.12
C ILE A 195 -10.92 -6.80 -10.49
N MET A 196 -10.11 -6.40 -9.51
CA MET A 196 -8.86 -5.67 -9.77
C MET A 196 -7.89 -6.48 -10.64
N LEU A 197 -7.66 -7.76 -10.32
CA LEU A 197 -6.75 -8.64 -11.08
C LEU A 197 -7.22 -8.85 -12.53
N ASP A 198 -8.52 -9.01 -12.75
CA ASP A 198 -9.12 -9.17 -14.08
C ASP A 198 -8.98 -7.90 -14.95
N HIS A 199 -8.72 -6.72 -14.36
CA HIS A 199 -8.67 -5.42 -15.05
C HIS A 199 -7.31 -4.69 -14.99
N ALA A 200 -6.38 -5.09 -14.12
CA ALA A 200 -5.08 -4.43 -13.94
C ALA A 200 -4.10 -4.66 -15.10
N GLY A 201 -4.42 -5.55 -16.03
CA GLY A 201 -3.57 -5.86 -17.19
C GLY A 201 -2.22 -6.43 -16.77
N LYS A 202 -1.16 -5.63 -16.87
CA LYS A 202 0.20 -6.00 -16.42
C LYS A 202 0.56 -5.48 -15.03
N LEU A 203 -0.21 -4.52 -14.49
CA LEU A 203 0.14 -3.86 -13.23
C LEU A 203 -0.05 -4.85 -12.06
N PRO A 204 0.95 -5.00 -11.17
CA PRO A 204 0.80 -5.86 -10.01
C PRO A 204 -0.23 -5.32 -9.01
N VAL A 205 -1.06 -6.22 -8.44
CA VAL A 205 -2.09 -5.86 -7.46
C VAL A 205 -1.58 -6.03 -6.02
N LYS A 206 -1.91 -5.07 -5.15
CA LYS A 206 -1.68 -5.11 -3.70
C LYS A 206 -3.01 -5.19 -2.95
N ALA A 207 -3.25 -6.28 -2.22
CA ALA A 207 -4.33 -6.34 -1.26
C ALA A 207 -3.97 -5.54 0.00
N ALA A 208 -4.88 -4.73 0.54
CA ALA A 208 -4.66 -4.00 1.78
C ALA A 208 -5.97 -3.82 2.56
N GLY A 209 -5.89 -3.94 3.88
CA GLY A 209 -7.06 -4.05 4.76
C GLY A 209 -7.77 -5.40 4.61
N GLY A 210 -8.49 -5.85 5.65
CA GLY A 210 -9.30 -7.07 5.58
C GLY A 210 -8.55 -8.41 5.71
N VAL A 211 -7.30 -8.54 5.26
CA VAL A 211 -6.51 -9.79 5.36
C VAL A 211 -6.02 -10.01 6.80
N ARG A 212 -6.61 -10.99 7.50
CA ARG A 212 -6.44 -11.20 8.95
C ARG A 212 -5.98 -12.59 9.38
N SER A 213 -6.09 -13.61 8.53
CA SER A 213 -5.58 -14.95 8.81
C SER A 213 -4.53 -15.41 7.79
N PRO A 214 -3.67 -16.38 8.14
CA PRO A 214 -2.74 -16.98 7.18
C PRO A 214 -3.45 -17.57 5.95
N ASP A 215 -4.64 -18.15 6.12
CA ASP A 215 -5.40 -18.75 5.02
C ASP A 215 -6.01 -17.68 4.09
N ASP A 216 -6.40 -16.50 4.61
CA ASP A 216 -6.74 -15.35 3.77
C ASP A 216 -5.53 -14.90 2.94
N ALA A 217 -4.35 -14.85 3.54
CA ALA A 217 -3.12 -14.46 2.86
C ALA A 217 -2.75 -15.46 1.77
N GLU A 218 -2.79 -16.77 2.06
CA GLU A 218 -2.54 -17.83 1.07
C GLU A 218 -3.55 -17.77 -0.09
N LYS A 219 -4.82 -17.52 0.20
CA LYS A 219 -5.86 -17.36 -0.82
C LYS A 219 -5.66 -16.11 -1.67
N MET A 220 -5.31 -14.96 -1.07
CA MET A 220 -5.00 -13.73 -1.82
C MET A 220 -3.79 -13.92 -2.74
N ILE A 221 -2.71 -14.55 -2.26
CA ILE A 221 -1.53 -14.86 -3.09
C ILE A 221 -1.92 -15.82 -4.22
N SER A 222 -2.74 -16.82 -3.94
CA SER A 222 -3.23 -17.79 -4.94
C SER A 222 -4.13 -17.17 -6.02
N LEU A 223 -4.81 -16.05 -5.73
CA LEU A 223 -5.52 -15.26 -6.74
C LEU A 223 -4.55 -14.51 -7.68
N GLY A 224 -3.35 -14.15 -7.19
CA GLY A 224 -2.29 -13.54 -7.99
C GLY A 224 -1.74 -12.21 -7.46
N VAL A 225 -2.18 -11.74 -6.27
CA VAL A 225 -1.63 -10.49 -5.69
C VAL A 225 -0.13 -10.60 -5.43
N LYS A 226 0.58 -9.47 -5.54
CA LYS A 226 2.04 -9.39 -5.36
C LYS A 226 2.47 -8.79 -4.03
N ARG A 227 1.58 -8.06 -3.35
CA ARG A 227 1.77 -7.48 -2.00
C ARG A 227 0.50 -7.67 -1.16
N ILE A 228 0.65 -7.74 0.16
CA ILE A 228 -0.42 -7.75 1.17
C ILE A 228 -0.06 -6.74 2.28
N GLY A 229 -0.80 -5.64 2.38
CA GLY A 229 -0.70 -4.68 3.48
C GLY A 229 -1.58 -5.06 4.66
N THR A 230 -0.98 -5.27 5.83
CA THR A 230 -1.69 -5.63 7.06
C THR A 230 -1.03 -5.02 8.30
N SER A 231 -1.83 -4.67 9.31
CA SER A 231 -1.38 -4.26 10.65
C SER A 231 -1.18 -5.45 11.60
N SER A 232 -1.22 -6.67 11.08
CA SER A 232 -1.13 -7.91 11.87
C SER A 232 -0.24 -8.94 11.16
N ALA A 233 0.87 -8.46 10.56
CA ALA A 233 1.73 -9.28 9.70
C ALA A 233 2.22 -10.55 10.38
N LEU A 234 2.65 -10.47 11.65
CA LEU A 234 3.04 -11.64 12.44
C LEU A 234 1.94 -12.71 12.55
N ALA A 235 0.67 -12.31 12.68
CA ALA A 235 -0.46 -13.24 12.76
C ALA A 235 -0.77 -13.93 11.42
N LEU A 236 -0.28 -13.40 10.28
CA LEU A 236 -0.39 -14.04 8.97
C LEU A 236 0.75 -15.03 8.71
N LEU A 237 1.83 -14.98 9.48
CA LEU A 237 2.91 -15.96 9.39
C LEU A 237 2.45 -17.24 10.09
N LYS A 238 2.32 -18.34 9.32
CA LYS A 238 2.14 -19.67 9.92
C LYS A 238 3.37 -19.96 10.77
N ASN A 239 3.17 -20.30 12.04
CA ASN A 239 4.23 -20.76 12.95
C ASN A 239 4.94 -21.97 12.33
N SER A 240 6.03 -21.69 11.61
CA SER A 240 6.82 -22.67 10.86
C SER A 240 7.82 -23.35 11.79
N GLY A 241 7.34 -23.77 12.95
CA GLY A 241 8.13 -24.16 14.13
C GLY A 241 7.45 -25.16 15.06
N SER A 242 6.30 -25.71 14.68
CA SER A 242 5.68 -26.88 15.32
C SER A 242 5.88 -28.14 14.48
N SER A 243 7.12 -28.39 14.04
CA SER A 243 7.52 -29.75 13.70
C SER A 243 7.44 -30.58 14.98
N ALA A 244 6.40 -31.42 15.11
CA ALA A 244 6.28 -32.38 16.19
C ALA A 244 7.52 -33.29 16.17
N GLY A 245 8.41 -33.08 17.13
CA GLY A 245 9.71 -33.74 17.23
C GLY A 245 9.83 -34.49 18.54
N TYR A 246 9.47 -35.78 18.48
CA TYR A 246 9.49 -36.80 19.55
C TYR A 246 8.50 -36.59 20.72
#